data_AF-A0A0L0W318-F1
#
_entry.id   AF-A0A0L0W318-F1
#
_cell.length_a   1.000
_cell.length_b   1.000
_cell.length_c   1.000
_cell.angle_alpha   90.00
_cell.angle_beta   90.00
_cell.angle_gamma   90.00
#
_symmetry.space_group_name_H-M   'P 1'
#
loop_
_entity.id
_entity.type
_entity.pdbx_description
1 polymer ?
#
loop_
_entity_poly.entity_id
_entity_poly.type
_entity_poly.pdbx_seq_one_letter_code
_entity_poly.pdbx_strand_id
1 'polypeptide(L)'
;MLLVAELKVIWHQGITIPTRHNPQGVKIKVALISAVCDLPAIRKLIGYGSHSANWNKRMIKGHQAESEAWKSAKTHTERETLFKKSGLRYSILNELPYWNPIEFVVVEPMHLLSGILKRHAQKVWCIDKSCGMKN
;
A
#
# COMPACT_ATOMS: atom_id res chain seq x y z
N MET A 1 -4.39 18.51 4.17
CA MET A 1 -3.87 17.14 3.95
C MET A 1 -2.65 17.22 3.04
N LEU A 2 -1.45 17.34 3.62
CA LEU A 2 -0.20 17.57 2.87
C LEU A 2 0.34 16.31 2.18
N LEU A 3 0.20 15.15 2.83
CA LEU A 3 0.82 13.89 2.37
C LEU A 3 0.36 13.43 0.98
N VAL A 4 -0.95 13.45 0.69
CA VAL A 4 -1.45 12.98 -0.62
C VAL A 4 -1.08 13.95 -1.74
N ALA A 5 -1.03 15.25 -1.46
CA ALA A 5 -0.55 16.24 -2.42
C ALA A 5 0.94 16.03 -2.73
N GLU A 6 1.78 15.83 -1.70
CA GLU A 6 3.20 15.52 -1.86
C GLU A 6 3.41 14.22 -2.66
N LEU A 7 2.69 13.16 -2.32
CA LEU A 7 2.77 11.89 -3.06
C LEU A 7 2.37 12.02 -4.53
N LYS A 8 1.40 12.89 -4.86
CA LYS A 8 1.06 13.22 -6.26
C LYS A 8 2.21 13.95 -6.95
N VAL A 9 2.80 14.96 -6.30
CA VAL A 9 3.95 15.70 -6.84
C VAL A 9 5.12 14.76 -7.10
N ILE A 10 5.47 13.91 -6.14
CA ILE A 10 6.59 12.97 -6.26
C ILE A 10 6.35 11.94 -7.36
N TRP A 11 5.11 11.50 -7.57
CA TRP A 11 4.77 10.58 -8.66
C TRP A 11 4.88 11.22 -10.04
N HIS A 12 4.31 12.43 -10.20
CA HIS A 12 4.28 13.09 -11.50
C HIS A 12 5.64 13.72 -11.84
N GLN A 13 6.15 14.56 -10.93
CA GLN A 13 7.35 15.36 -11.14
C GLN A 13 8.63 14.61 -10.77
N GLY A 14 8.61 13.77 -9.73
CA GLY A 14 9.80 13.12 -9.16
C GLY A 14 10.66 14.08 -8.34
N ILE A 15 11.57 13.53 -7.54
CA ILE A 15 12.56 14.29 -6.77
C ILE A 15 13.94 13.91 -7.29
N THR A 16 14.81 14.90 -7.52
CA THR A 16 16.21 14.66 -7.84
C THR A 16 17.03 14.63 -6.55
N ILE A 17 17.67 13.50 -6.26
CA ILE A 17 18.50 13.33 -5.06
C ILE A 17 19.96 13.13 -5.48
N PRO A 18 20.89 14.02 -5.06
CA PRO A 18 22.32 13.80 -5.26
C PRO A 18 22.79 12.60 -4.46
N THR A 19 23.61 11.76 -5.07
CA THR A 19 24.21 10.59 -4.41
C THR A 19 25.72 10.64 -4.54
N ARG A 20 26.45 9.95 -3.66
CA ARG A 20 27.92 9.92 -3.70
C ARG A 20 28.48 9.46 -5.06
N HIS A 21 27.79 8.52 -5.72
CA HIS A 21 28.18 8.01 -7.04
C HIS A 21 27.63 8.87 -8.20
N ASN A 22 26.60 9.68 -7.96
CA ASN A 22 26.04 10.58 -8.98
C ASN A 22 25.78 11.97 -8.39
N PRO A 23 26.80 12.86 -8.41
CA PRO A 23 26.71 14.21 -7.86
C PRO A 23 25.68 15.10 -8.56
N GLN A 24 25.38 14.83 -9.83
CA GLN A 24 24.33 15.53 -10.59
C GLN A 24 22.91 15.12 -10.20
N GLY A 25 22.78 14.07 -9.38
CA GLY A 25 21.52 13.58 -8.85
C GLY A 25 20.81 12.57 -9.73
N VAL A 26 20.05 11.71 -9.06
CA VAL A 26 19.18 10.72 -9.70
C VAL A 26 17.74 11.15 -9.49
N LYS A 27 16.96 11.15 -10.58
CA LYS A 27 15.53 11.43 -10.52
C LYS A 27 14.79 10.19 -10.03
N ILE A 28 14.16 10.31 -8.87
CA ILE A 28 13.42 9.24 -8.20
C ILE A 28 11.94 9.59 -8.19
N LYS A 29 11.10 8.62 -8.57
CA LYS A 29 9.65 8.66 -8.41
C LYS A 29 9.26 7.66 -7.34
N VAL A 30 8.28 8.01 -6.53
CA VAL A 30 7.79 7.18 -5.43
C VAL A 30 6.30 6.93 -5.62
N ALA A 31 5.89 5.70 -5.40
CA ALA A 31 4.48 5.30 -5.31
C ALA A 31 4.24 4.60 -3.98
N LEU A 32 3.11 4.91 -3.37
CA LEU A 32 2.60 4.17 -2.21
C LEU A 32 1.83 2.92 -2.66
N ILE A 33 2.15 1.77 -2.08
CA ILE A 33 1.56 0.46 -2.38
C ILE A 33 1.07 -0.15 -1.05
N SER A 34 -0.05 -0.87 -1.09
CA SER A 34 -0.64 -1.51 0.10
C SER A 34 -0.03 -2.89 0.36
N ALA A 35 0.99 -2.99 1.21
CA ALA A 35 1.42 -4.29 1.73
C ALA A 35 0.55 -4.68 2.94
N VAL A 36 -0.08 -5.86 2.90
CA VAL A 36 -0.94 -6.34 3.99
C VAL A 36 -0.51 -7.72 4.43
N CYS A 37 -0.23 -7.84 5.73
CA CYS A 37 0.55 -8.96 6.27
C CYS A 37 -0.30 -10.14 6.79
N ASP A 38 -1.62 -10.02 6.81
CA ASP A 38 -2.51 -11.11 7.20
C ASP A 38 -3.81 -11.10 6.38
N LEU A 39 -4.33 -12.31 6.16
CA LEU A 39 -5.54 -12.52 5.37
C LEU A 39 -6.77 -11.77 5.94
N PRO A 40 -6.97 -11.67 7.26
CA PRO A 40 -8.01 -10.80 7.85
C PRO A 40 -7.89 -9.32 7.47
N ALA A 41 -6.68 -8.76 7.43
CA ALA A 41 -6.41 -7.38 7.08
C ALA A 41 -6.57 -7.16 5.58
N ILE A 42 -6.19 -8.13 4.73
CA ILE A 42 -6.46 -8.10 3.29
C ILE A 42 -7.95 -8.01 3.07
N ARG A 43 -8.70 -8.90 3.72
CA ARG A 43 -10.16 -8.94 3.69
C ARG A 43 -10.76 -7.59 4.10
N LYS A 44 -10.30 -6.97 5.18
CA LYS A 44 -10.76 -5.62 5.57
C LYS A 44 -10.41 -4.53 4.53
N LEU A 45 -9.19 -4.57 3.97
CA LEU A 45 -8.72 -3.56 3.04
C LEU A 45 -9.47 -3.59 1.70
N ILE A 46 -9.76 -4.79 1.19
CA ILE A 46 -10.51 -4.98 -0.06
C ILE A 46 -12.04 -5.02 0.16
N GLY A 47 -12.50 -4.85 1.40
CA GLY A 47 -13.92 -4.72 1.75
C GLY A 47 -14.69 -6.03 1.95
N TYR A 48 -14.02 -7.13 2.27
CA TYR A 48 -14.65 -8.36 2.77
C TYR A 48 -14.61 -8.37 4.30
N GLY A 49 -15.68 -7.88 4.94
CA GLY A 49 -15.76 -7.79 6.40
C GLY A 49 -16.05 -9.10 7.15
N SER A 50 -16.37 -10.21 6.46
CA SER A 50 -16.87 -11.44 7.08
C SER A 50 -16.29 -12.72 6.45
N HIS A 51 -16.14 -13.77 7.27
CA HIS A 51 -15.75 -15.12 6.85
C HIS A 51 -16.76 -15.76 5.89
N SER A 52 -18.00 -15.27 5.89
CA SER A 52 -19.13 -15.75 5.07
C SER A 52 -19.37 -14.91 3.81
N ALA A 53 -18.51 -13.93 3.52
CA ALA A 53 -18.73 -13.02 2.40
C ALA A 53 -18.48 -13.74 1.06
N ASN A 54 -19.44 -13.65 0.14
CA ASN A 54 -19.30 -14.19 -1.22
C ASN A 54 -18.13 -13.54 -1.96
N TRP A 55 -17.30 -14.38 -2.58
CA TRP A 55 -16.03 -14.00 -3.22
C TRP A 55 -16.23 -13.43 -4.62
N ASN A 56 -17.09 -12.41 -4.75
CA ASN A 56 -17.28 -11.74 -6.03
C ASN A 56 -16.06 -10.86 -6.33
N LYS A 57 -15.47 -11.02 -7.51
CA LYS A 57 -14.32 -10.23 -7.95
C LYS A 57 -14.65 -8.74 -7.87
N ARG A 58 -13.97 -8.00 -6.98
CA ARG A 58 -14.13 -6.55 -6.89
C ARG A 58 -13.39 -5.88 -8.04
N MET A 59 -14.01 -4.87 -8.66
CA MET A 59 -13.39 -4.02 -9.67
C MET A 59 -13.05 -2.66 -9.07
N ILE A 60 -11.97 -2.03 -9.56
CA ILE A 60 -11.53 -0.72 -9.06
C ILE A 60 -12.62 0.35 -9.15
N LYS A 61 -13.39 0.37 -10.24
CA LYS A 61 -14.51 1.31 -10.43
C LYS A 61 -15.59 1.15 -9.36
N GLY A 62 -15.95 -0.10 -9.04
CA GLY A 62 -16.92 -0.41 -8.00
C GLY A 62 -16.41 -0.01 -6.62
N HIS A 63 -15.15 -0.33 -6.33
CA HIS A 63 -14.49 0.07 -5.08
C HIS A 63 -14.46 1.60 -4.90
N GLN A 64 -14.09 2.36 -5.94
CA GLN A 64 -14.09 3.82 -5.89
C GLN A 64 -15.50 4.38 -5.67
N ALA A 65 -16.49 3.87 -6.39
CA ALA A 65 -17.88 4.30 -6.25
C ALA A 65 -18.43 4.05 -4.84
N GLU A 66 -18.20 2.86 -4.27
CA GLU A 66 -18.61 2.53 -2.91
C GLU A 66 -17.88 3.36 -1.86
N SER A 67 -16.60 3.67 -2.10
CA SER A 67 -15.79 4.49 -1.19
C SER A 67 -16.29 5.93 -1.15
N GLU A 68 -16.60 6.48 -2.33
CA GLU A 68 -17.13 7.84 -2.46
C GLU A 68 -18.55 7.93 -1.90
N ALA A 69 -19.39 6.91 -2.11
CA ALA A 69 -20.70 6.81 -1.47
C ALA A 69 -20.56 6.88 0.07
N TRP A 70 -19.62 6.13 0.66
CA TRP A 70 -19.35 6.18 2.10
C TRP A 70 -18.84 7.57 2.55
N LYS A 71 -17.99 8.23 1.76
CA LYS A 71 -17.51 9.59 2.04
C LYS A 71 -18.65 10.61 2.04
N SER A 72 -19.53 10.51 1.04
CA SER A 72 -20.65 11.44 0.80
C SER A 72 -21.81 11.28 1.80
N ALA A 73 -21.90 10.12 2.46
CA ALA A 73 -22.89 9.85 3.49
C ALA A 73 -22.80 10.87 4.63
N LYS A 74 -23.96 11.43 5.02
CA LYS A 74 -24.05 12.55 5.97
C LYS A 74 -24.18 12.07 7.42
N THR A 75 -24.66 10.86 7.63
CA THR A 75 -24.95 10.33 8.97
C THR A 75 -24.03 9.15 9.32
N HIS A 76 -23.76 8.99 10.61
CA HIS A 76 -23.02 7.83 11.10
C HIS A 76 -23.75 6.52 10.78
N THR A 77 -25.08 6.51 10.93
CA THR A 77 -25.94 5.35 10.62
C THR A 77 -25.84 4.93 9.15
N GLU A 78 -25.85 5.89 8.23
CA GLU A 78 -25.70 5.62 6.79
C GLU A 78 -24.30 5.05 6.47
N ARG A 79 -23.24 5.61 7.07
CA ARG A 79 -21.88 5.08 6.94
C ARG A 79 -21.74 3.66 7.49
N GLU A 80 -22.38 3.37 8.63
CA GLU A 80 -22.47 2.03 9.21
C GLU A 80 -23.19 1.05 8.27
N THR A 81 -24.32 1.44 7.69
CA THR A 81 -25.06 0.60 6.73
C THR A 81 -24.24 0.33 5.47
N LEU A 82 -23.58 1.35 4.92
CA LEU A 82 -22.69 1.21 3.75
C LEU A 82 -21.49 0.33 4.07
N PHE A 83 -20.89 0.48 5.26
CA PHE A 83 -19.79 -0.38 5.71
C PHE A 83 -20.23 -1.83 5.91
N LYS A 84 -21.41 -2.08 6.50
CA LYS A 84 -21.97 -3.44 6.63
C LYS A 84 -22.25 -4.07 5.27
N LYS A 85 -22.71 -3.29 4.29
CA LYS A 85 -23.00 -3.75 2.93
C LYS A 85 -21.74 -4.07 2.13
N SER A 86 -20.76 -3.17 2.15
CA SER A 86 -19.61 -3.19 1.22
C SER A 86 -18.27 -3.52 1.87
N GLY A 87 -18.21 -3.56 3.22
CA GLY A 87 -16.99 -3.68 4.00
C GLY A 87 -16.01 -2.51 3.85
N LEU A 88 -16.39 -1.44 3.15
CA LEU A 88 -15.48 -0.40 2.70
C LEU A 88 -15.66 0.90 3.49
N ARG A 89 -14.55 1.61 3.70
CA ARG A 89 -14.53 3.00 4.19
C ARG A 89 -13.79 3.88 3.20
N TYR A 90 -14.03 5.18 3.28
CA TYR A 90 -13.23 6.13 2.52
C TYR A 90 -11.80 6.22 3.07
N SER A 91 -10.85 6.22 2.13
CA SER A 91 -9.45 6.54 2.40
C SER A 91 -9.02 7.65 1.44
N ILE A 92 -8.29 8.63 1.96
CA ILE A 92 -7.71 9.71 1.14
C ILE A 92 -6.75 9.18 0.07
N LEU A 93 -6.20 7.97 0.27
CA LEU A 93 -5.32 7.31 -0.69
C LEU A 93 -6.03 7.03 -2.03
N ASN A 94 -7.36 6.97 -2.06
CA ASN A 94 -8.14 6.81 -3.29
C ASN A 94 -7.99 7.99 -4.26
N GLU A 95 -7.46 9.12 -3.79
CA GLU A 95 -7.15 10.24 -4.68
C GLU A 95 -5.82 10.08 -5.44
N LEU A 96 -4.98 9.11 -5.09
CA LEU A 96 -3.73 8.85 -5.79
C LEU A 96 -4.02 8.14 -7.12
N PRO A 97 -3.48 8.61 -8.26
CA PRO A 97 -3.82 8.10 -9.59
C PRO A 97 -3.37 6.65 -9.83
N TYR A 98 -2.39 6.19 -9.06
CA TYR A 98 -1.83 4.84 -9.12
C TYR A 98 -2.36 3.92 -8.00
N TRP A 99 -3.29 4.38 -7.17
CA TRP A 99 -3.75 3.59 -6.03
C TRP A 99 -4.83 2.58 -6.45
N ASN A 100 -4.45 1.31 -6.51
CA ASN A 100 -5.35 0.18 -6.69
C ASN A 100 -5.17 -0.85 -5.56
N PRO A 101 -5.92 -0.76 -4.46
CA PRO A 101 -5.79 -1.68 -3.33
C PRO A 101 -6.28 -3.10 -3.66
N ILE A 102 -6.86 -3.34 -4.84
CA ILE A 102 -7.29 -4.70 -5.25
C ILE A 102 -6.14 -5.44 -5.94
N GLU A 103 -5.34 -4.72 -6.75
CA GLU A 103 -4.21 -5.29 -7.49
C GLU A 103 -2.89 -5.20 -6.72
N PHE A 104 -2.76 -4.21 -5.84
CA PHE A 104 -1.52 -3.91 -5.15
C PHE A 104 -1.48 -4.40 -3.70
N VAL A 105 -2.37 -5.32 -3.34
CA VAL A 105 -2.25 -6.08 -2.08
C VAL A 105 -1.14 -7.10 -2.24
N VAL A 106 0.04 -6.70 -1.77
CA VAL A 106 1.11 -7.67 -1.52
C VAL A 106 0.74 -8.38 -0.23
N VAL A 107 0.38 -9.66 -0.35
CA VAL A 107 0.41 -10.58 0.79
C VAL A 107 1.87 -10.67 1.17
N GLU A 108 2.32 -9.88 2.14
CA GLU A 108 3.53 -10.23 2.86
C GLU A 108 3.12 -11.42 3.71
N PRO A 109 3.48 -12.68 3.39
CA PRO A 109 3.44 -13.66 4.44
C PRO A 109 4.37 -13.07 5.50
N MET A 110 3.90 -12.92 6.75
CA MET A 110 4.74 -12.47 7.88
C MET A 110 6.15 -13.11 7.91
N HIS A 111 6.32 -14.23 7.21
CA HIS A 111 7.53 -14.94 6.84
C HIS A 111 8.63 -14.17 6.06
N LEU A 112 8.35 -13.10 5.31
CA LEU A 112 9.42 -12.33 4.63
C LEU A 112 10.24 -11.50 5.64
N LEU A 113 9.57 -10.94 6.63
CA LEU A 113 10.19 -10.20 7.74
C LEU A 113 10.73 -11.12 8.86
N SER A 114 10.22 -12.35 8.99
CA SER A 114 10.66 -13.29 10.03
C SER A 114 12.03 -13.96 9.77
N GLY A 115 12.84 -13.42 8.86
CA GLY A 115 14.22 -13.90 8.65
C GLY A 115 14.77 -13.74 7.24
N ILE A 116 13.91 -13.61 6.21
CA ILE A 116 14.35 -13.44 4.83
C ILE A 116 14.99 -12.06 4.63
N LEU A 117 14.45 -11.00 5.24
CA LEU A 117 15.07 -9.67 5.19
C LEU A 117 16.44 -9.65 5.89
N LYS A 118 16.56 -10.29 7.06
CA LYS A 118 17.84 -10.48 7.75
C LYS A 118 18.84 -11.26 6.88
N ARG A 119 18.40 -12.36 6.26
CA ARG A 119 19.23 -13.16 5.36
C ARG A 119 19.63 -12.38 4.11
N HIS A 120 18.73 -11.62 3.49
CA HIS A 120 19.07 -10.81 2.32
C HIS A 120 20.05 -9.70 2.69
N ALA A 121 19.79 -8.95 3.76
CA ALA A 121 20.69 -7.91 4.24
C ALA A 121 22.08 -8.45 4.62
N GLN A 122 22.16 -9.59 5.34
CA GLN A 122 23.44 -10.13 5.82
C GLN A 122 24.18 -11.01 4.81
N LYS A 123 23.46 -11.85 4.05
CA LYS A 123 24.06 -12.89 3.19
C LYS A 123 24.04 -12.55 1.70
N VAL A 124 23.07 -11.78 1.23
CA VAL A 124 22.93 -11.44 -0.21
C VAL A 124 23.53 -10.06 -0.50
N TRP A 125 23.21 -9.07 0.34
CA TRP A 125 23.68 -7.69 0.21
C TRP A 125 24.87 -7.36 1.10
N CYS A 126 25.27 -8.28 1.98
CA CYS A 126 26.50 -8.17 2.76
C CYS A 126 26.63 -6.86 3.55
N ILE A 127 25.53 -6.36 4.11
CA ILE A 127 25.45 -5.08 4.83
C ILE A 127 26.05 -5.19 6.26
N ASP A 128 26.37 -6.40 6.72
CA ASP A 128 27.15 -6.62 7.94
C ASP A 128 28.65 -6.29 7.71
N LYS A 129 29.33 -5.80 8.76
CA LYS A 129 30.73 -5.33 8.79
C LYS A 129 31.78 -6.42 8.52
N SER A 130 31.39 -7.63 8.10
CA SER A 130 32.31 -8.77 7.95
C SER A 130 32.33 -9.37 6.54
N CYS A 131 31.84 -8.64 5.53
CA CYS A 131 32.10 -9.05 4.15
C CYS A 131 33.49 -8.59 3.69
N GLY A 132 34.48 -9.46 3.89
CA GLY A 132 35.77 -9.38 3.23
C GLY A 132 36.97 -9.42 4.17
N MET A 133 37.38 -10.62 4.56
CA MET A 133 38.76 -11.13 4.51
C MET A 133 38.78 -12.48 5.21
N LYS A 134 38.59 -13.55 4.42
CA LYS A 134 39.14 -14.85 4.77
C LYS A 134 40.53 -14.86 4.14
N ASN A 135 41.56 -14.87 5.00
CA ASN A 135 42.94 -15.18 4.63
C ASN A 135 43.02 -16.62 4.09
#